data_AF-A0AAU3ND90-F1
#
_entry.id   AF-A0AAU3ND90-F1
#
_cell.length_a   1.000
_cell.length_b   1.000
_cell.length_c   1.000
_cell.angle_alpha   90.00
_cell.angle_beta   90.00
_cell.angle_gamma   90.00
#
_symmetry.space_group_name_H-M   'P 1'
#
loop_
_entity.id
_entity.type
_entity.pdbx_description
1 polymer ?
#
loop_
_entity_poly.entity_id
_entity_poly.type
_entity_poly.pdbx_seq_one_letter_code
_entity_poly.pdbx_strand_id
1 'polypeptide(L)'
;MSTTDTDTDTGRTKDPAAAKRHVGVSADGELGEAGSQLSTAPVDTVMPGSFGGSRAPGVMGWLAWTGREVVGWARWFWRQLTSMRVALILLFLLSLGAIPGSLIPQSGTDAQKVADFKTAHSVLGPVYDKLGLFHVYSSVWFSAIYLLLFVSLIGCIVPRTWQFVGQLRGRPPGAPKRLNRLPAYATWRTDTEPEQVREAALKVLGQRRFRAHIEGNAVAAEKGYLRETGNLIFHIALIVMLVAFAWGQLFKSEGDKLIVEGDGFSNTLLQYDDFKSGNLFTDDDLTPFSFDLKKFTATYERNGPNKGTPRTFQADIDYSVGAYGKAKKTTVKVNEPLKIGDSKVYLVSHGYAPVVTVRDGKGNVVFHQAVPMLPLDSNVTSQGAIKVMDGYKNAQGRSEQLGFSAFFVPTFAGAGKGTMFSQFPALDFPVLALSGFHGSLGVNSGIPQNVYQLDTTNMKQFKDAKGDIVKARLLPGETMKLPGGAGSITFEKDIKEWAGFQVTQQPGSVWALVGAFAAIFGLAGSLFIQRRRVWVRATTGADGVTVVEMAGLGRSESAKLPEELGDLAALVHERAPTRTDAAAAAAAAAAAAADASAAETDLDADAEPSVPAAEGAEK
;
A
#
# COMPACT_ATOMS: atom_id res chain seq x y z
N MET A 1 13.74 16.35 -57.74
CA MET A 1 14.14 17.75 -57.52
C MET A 1 15.42 17.67 -56.69
N SER A 2 16.59 17.87 -57.30
CA SER A 2 17.15 19.15 -57.78
C SER A 2 17.96 19.80 -56.65
N THR A 3 19.28 19.66 -56.68
CA THR A 3 20.27 20.63 -57.24
C THR A 3 20.40 21.84 -56.30
N THR A 4 21.45 21.94 -55.46
CA THR A 4 22.82 22.43 -55.78
C THR A 4 22.86 23.95 -56.04
N ASP A 5 23.96 24.70 -55.88
CA ASP A 5 25.37 24.35 -55.58
C ASP A 5 25.77 24.98 -54.21
N THR A 6 26.92 25.60 -53.85
CA THR A 6 28.21 25.93 -54.52
C THR A 6 29.30 26.24 -53.47
N ASP A 7 30.53 25.73 -53.67
CA ASP A 7 31.84 26.43 -53.74
C ASP A 7 32.35 27.47 -52.70
N THR A 8 33.68 27.66 -52.46
CA THR A 8 34.91 26.91 -52.85
C THR A 8 36.16 27.20 -51.98
N ASP A 9 37.13 26.25 -52.07
CA ASP A 9 38.62 26.28 -51.89
C ASP A 9 39.20 26.78 -50.54
N THR A 10 40.47 26.58 -50.15
CA THR A 10 41.68 26.04 -50.82
C THR A 10 42.34 24.93 -49.98
N GLY A 11 43.22 24.05 -50.50
CA GLY A 11 43.65 23.79 -51.88
C GLY A 11 44.91 22.87 -51.91
N ARG A 12 45.08 22.06 -52.98
CA ARG A 12 46.28 21.23 -53.37
C ARG A 12 47.02 20.43 -52.28
N THR A 13 46.99 19.09 -52.24
CA THR A 13 47.72 18.11 -53.11
C THR A 13 49.22 18.41 -53.29
N LYS A 14 50.17 17.45 -53.21
CA LYS A 14 50.09 15.98 -53.38
C LYS A 14 51.36 15.26 -52.86
N ASP A 15 51.28 13.94 -52.66
CA ASP A 15 52.39 12.95 -52.53
C ASP A 15 53.45 13.02 -53.67
N PRO A 16 54.68 12.40 -53.58
CA PRO A 16 54.99 11.17 -52.82
C PRO A 16 56.42 10.97 -52.19
N ALA A 17 56.51 9.91 -51.37
CA ALA A 17 57.59 8.90 -51.18
C ALA A 17 59.13 9.17 -51.36
N ALA A 18 59.90 8.48 -50.50
CA ALA A 18 61.23 7.82 -50.73
C ALA A 18 62.52 8.34 -50.01
N ALA A 19 62.80 7.70 -48.86
CA ALA A 19 64.07 7.02 -48.48
C ALA A 19 65.47 7.72 -48.36
N LYS A 20 66.15 7.39 -47.23
CA LYS A 20 67.61 7.31 -46.92
C LYS A 20 68.38 8.47 -46.21
N ARG A 21 68.75 8.16 -44.94
CA ARG A 21 70.11 8.16 -44.33
C ARG A 21 70.76 9.40 -43.65
N HIS A 22 70.99 9.21 -42.34
CA HIS A 22 72.27 9.33 -41.57
C HIS A 22 72.69 10.58 -40.75
N VAL A 23 73.02 10.28 -39.48
CA VAL A 23 74.04 10.86 -38.56
C VAL A 23 73.75 12.20 -37.86
N GLY A 24 73.91 12.19 -36.54
CA GLY A 24 74.01 13.36 -35.64
C GLY A 24 73.92 12.93 -34.17
N VAL A 25 74.95 13.21 -33.35
CA VAL A 25 75.05 12.86 -31.92
C VAL A 25 75.61 14.04 -31.15
N SER A 26 75.05 14.39 -29.97
CA SER A 26 75.81 14.84 -28.78
C SER A 26 74.93 15.09 -27.54
N ALA A 27 75.55 14.79 -26.38
CA ALA A 27 75.36 15.29 -25.02
C ALA A 27 74.09 16.07 -24.60
N ASP A 28 73.36 15.50 -23.63
CA ASP A 28 72.63 16.26 -22.56
C ASP A 28 72.33 15.34 -21.34
N GLY A 29 73.29 14.47 -20.98
CA GLY A 29 73.04 13.32 -20.08
C GLY A 29 73.31 13.52 -18.58
N GLU A 30 74.19 14.46 -18.19
CA GLU A 30 74.86 14.41 -16.88
C GLU A 30 74.34 15.39 -15.82
N LEU A 31 73.31 16.19 -16.13
CA LEU A 31 72.68 17.13 -15.17
C LEU A 31 71.41 16.58 -14.50
N GLY A 32 70.88 15.44 -14.93
CA GLY A 32 69.67 14.84 -14.37
C GLY A 32 69.89 14.05 -13.08
N GLU A 33 70.92 13.20 -13.04
CA GLU A 33 71.09 12.23 -11.95
C GLU A 33 71.56 12.89 -10.64
N ALA A 34 72.44 13.89 -10.71
CA ALA A 34 73.02 14.55 -9.54
C ALA A 34 71.97 15.21 -8.61
N GLY A 35 70.83 15.66 -9.16
CA GLY A 35 69.73 16.24 -8.38
C GLY A 35 68.91 15.21 -7.60
N SER A 36 68.95 13.93 -7.98
CA SER A 36 68.12 12.87 -7.38
C SER A 36 68.64 12.36 -6.03
N GLN A 37 69.96 12.42 -5.81
CA GLN A 37 70.67 11.82 -4.67
C GLN A 37 70.55 12.62 -3.36
N LEU A 38 69.95 13.82 -3.38
CA LEU A 38 69.89 14.73 -2.22
C LEU A 38 68.48 14.94 -1.63
N SER A 39 67.45 14.27 -2.17
CA SER A 39 66.10 14.35 -1.61
C SER A 39 65.98 13.47 -0.36
N THR A 40 66.00 14.09 0.83
CA THR A 40 65.74 13.43 2.12
C THR A 40 64.27 13.50 2.55
N ALA A 41 63.38 14.00 1.69
CA ALA A 41 61.94 13.88 1.91
C ALA A 41 61.54 12.39 1.88
N PRO A 42 60.74 11.90 2.85
CA PRO A 42 60.23 10.54 2.78
C PRO A 42 59.41 10.38 1.50
N VAL A 43 59.67 9.32 0.73
CA VAL A 43 58.87 9.01 -0.45
C VAL A 43 57.52 8.47 0.01
N ASP A 44 56.59 9.39 0.25
CA ASP A 44 55.20 9.10 0.55
C ASP A 44 54.57 8.36 -0.65
N THR A 45 54.66 7.04 -0.61
CA THR A 45 54.04 6.08 -1.54
C THR A 45 52.51 5.98 -1.30
N VAL A 46 51.93 7.14 -0.96
CA VAL A 46 50.57 7.35 -0.49
C VAL A 46 49.71 7.73 -1.67
N MET A 47 49.16 6.71 -2.34
CA MET A 47 48.15 6.94 -3.38
C MET A 47 46.87 7.49 -2.73
N PRO A 48 46.34 8.66 -3.16
CA PRO A 48 45.08 9.20 -2.64
C PRO A 48 43.90 8.37 -3.15
N GLY A 49 43.12 7.83 -2.22
CA GLY A 49 41.92 7.05 -2.49
C GLY A 49 40.67 7.88 -2.75
N SER A 50 39.57 7.21 -3.10
CA SER A 50 38.26 7.86 -3.09
C SER A 50 37.90 8.22 -1.64
N PHE A 51 37.08 9.25 -1.48
CA PHE A 51 36.80 9.85 -0.17
C PHE A 51 38.06 10.35 0.61
N GLY A 52 39.22 10.49 -0.04
CA GLY A 52 40.39 11.20 0.50
C GLY A 52 41.26 10.41 1.50
N GLY A 53 41.30 9.07 1.40
CA GLY A 53 42.13 8.23 2.26
C GLY A 53 43.55 8.03 1.74
N SER A 54 44.54 7.99 2.64
CA SER A 54 45.90 7.52 2.38
C SER A 54 45.99 5.98 2.41
N ARG A 55 46.61 5.36 1.40
CA ARG A 55 46.96 3.93 1.40
C ARG A 55 48.40 3.72 1.85
N ALA A 56 48.59 3.01 2.95
CA ALA A 56 49.91 2.52 3.37
C ALA A 56 50.33 1.27 2.58
N PRO A 57 51.65 1.00 2.39
CA PRO A 57 52.13 -0.22 1.76
C PRO A 57 51.84 -1.49 2.59
N GLY A 58 51.89 -2.65 1.92
CA GLY A 58 51.65 -3.97 2.52
C GLY A 58 50.18 -4.41 2.57
N VAL A 59 49.96 -5.69 2.89
CA VAL A 59 48.63 -6.33 2.86
C VAL A 59 47.67 -5.71 3.87
N MET A 60 48.15 -5.43 5.09
CA MET A 60 47.34 -4.79 6.14
C MET A 60 46.94 -3.35 5.75
N GLY A 61 47.84 -2.61 5.07
CA GLY A 61 47.54 -1.29 4.52
C GLY A 61 46.49 -1.33 3.41
N TRP A 62 46.51 -2.36 2.56
CA TRP A 62 45.46 -2.59 1.56
C TRP A 62 44.12 -2.96 2.20
N LEU A 63 44.08 -3.88 3.16
CA LEU A 63 42.84 -4.27 3.88
C LEU A 63 42.22 -3.09 4.66
N ALA A 64 43.05 -2.29 5.35
CA ALA A 64 42.60 -1.10 6.06
C ALA A 64 42.10 0.01 5.10
N TRP A 65 42.65 0.08 3.89
CA TRP A 65 42.16 0.99 2.85
C TRP A 65 40.86 0.49 2.22
N THR A 66 40.76 -0.77 1.79
CA THR A 66 39.51 -1.32 1.20
C THR A 66 38.35 -1.30 2.19
N GLY A 67 38.59 -1.61 3.47
CA GLY A 67 37.58 -1.45 4.52
C GLY A 67 37.10 0.00 4.67
N ARG A 68 38.01 0.99 4.57
CA ARG A 68 37.68 2.41 4.63
C ARG A 68 36.90 2.88 3.40
N GLU A 69 37.27 2.40 2.21
CA GLU A 69 36.56 2.66 0.94
C GLU A 69 35.15 2.07 0.95
N VAL A 70 34.98 0.80 1.38
CA VAL A 70 33.67 0.15 1.52
C VAL A 70 32.78 0.90 2.51
N VAL A 71 33.32 1.33 3.66
CA VAL A 71 32.59 2.18 4.62
C VAL A 71 32.33 3.58 4.07
N GLY A 72 33.20 4.12 3.22
CA GLY A 72 33.01 5.37 2.48
C GLY A 72 31.82 5.30 1.53
N TRP A 73 31.80 4.29 0.66
CA TRP A 73 30.71 3.98 -0.26
C TRP A 73 29.40 3.68 0.47
N ALA A 74 29.42 2.85 1.52
CA ALA A 74 28.23 2.55 2.32
C ALA A 74 27.66 3.81 2.98
N ARG A 75 28.50 4.69 3.54
CA ARG A 75 28.08 5.98 4.12
C ARG A 75 27.56 6.95 3.06
N TRP A 76 28.18 6.99 1.88
CA TRP A 76 27.72 7.80 0.76
C TRP A 76 26.35 7.34 0.25
N PHE A 77 26.20 6.02 0.03
CA PHE A 77 24.95 5.40 -0.43
C PHE A 77 23.83 5.58 0.60
N TRP A 78 24.12 5.38 1.90
CA TRP A 78 23.18 5.66 2.97
C TRP A 78 22.74 7.13 2.98
N ARG A 79 23.68 8.09 2.92
CA ARG A 79 23.36 9.53 2.87
C ARG A 79 22.53 9.90 1.63
N GLN A 80 22.76 9.23 0.51
CA GLN A 80 22.01 9.44 -0.73
C GLN A 80 20.58 8.86 -0.60
N LEU A 81 20.45 7.63 -0.09
CA LEU A 81 19.17 6.94 0.12
C LEU A 81 18.30 7.62 1.20
N THR A 82 18.91 8.15 2.25
CA THR A 82 18.24 8.94 3.32
C THR A 82 17.99 10.41 2.94
N SER A 83 18.09 10.76 1.65
CA SER A 83 17.79 12.11 1.16
C SER A 83 16.35 12.23 0.65
N MET A 84 15.67 13.33 1.03
CA MET A 84 14.31 13.63 0.56
C MET A 84 14.20 13.70 -0.98
N ARG A 85 15.28 14.11 -1.67
CA ARG A 85 15.34 14.12 -3.14
C ARG A 85 15.21 12.71 -3.71
N VAL A 86 15.93 11.73 -3.16
CA VAL A 86 15.88 10.34 -3.62
C VAL A 86 14.55 9.69 -3.24
N ALA A 87 13.98 9.98 -2.07
CA ALA A 87 12.64 9.52 -1.71
C ALA A 87 11.57 9.96 -2.74
N LEU A 88 11.61 11.22 -3.20
CA LEU A 88 10.69 11.73 -4.23
C LEU A 88 10.92 11.10 -5.61
N ILE A 89 12.17 10.84 -5.99
CA ILE A 89 12.51 10.14 -7.24
C ILE A 89 12.03 8.69 -7.19
N LEU A 90 12.23 7.99 -6.07
CA LEU A 90 11.75 6.62 -5.88
C LEU A 90 10.22 6.53 -5.88
N LEU A 91 9.52 7.52 -5.31
CA LEU A 91 8.06 7.63 -5.40
C LEU A 91 7.58 7.78 -6.85
N PHE A 92 8.25 8.63 -7.64
CA PHE A 92 7.95 8.81 -9.06
C PHE A 92 8.24 7.55 -9.89
N LEU A 93 9.38 6.88 -9.64
CA LEU A 93 9.72 5.61 -10.29
C LEU A 93 8.74 4.48 -9.92
N LEU A 94 8.25 4.43 -8.68
CA LEU A 94 7.21 3.49 -8.25
C LEU A 94 5.89 3.76 -8.99
N SER A 95 5.53 5.04 -9.16
CA SER A 95 4.34 5.44 -9.92
C SER A 95 4.44 5.07 -11.40
N LEU A 96 5.61 5.24 -12.03
CA LEU A 96 5.84 4.79 -13.41
C LEU A 96 5.82 3.25 -13.51
N GLY A 97 6.45 2.57 -12.55
CA GLY A 97 6.49 1.11 -12.48
C GLY A 97 5.11 0.45 -12.30
N ALA A 98 4.16 1.16 -11.69
CA ALA A 98 2.79 0.67 -11.54
C ALA A 98 1.97 0.70 -12.85
N ILE A 99 2.33 1.54 -13.83
CA ILE A 99 1.55 1.71 -15.07
C ILE A 99 1.45 0.40 -15.88
N PRO A 100 2.55 -0.32 -16.22
CA PRO A 100 2.45 -1.60 -16.92
C PRO A 100 1.60 -2.65 -16.17
N GLY A 101 1.69 -2.69 -14.84
CA GLY A 101 0.91 -3.62 -14.00
C GLY A 101 -0.61 -3.38 -14.05
N SER A 102 -1.04 -2.17 -14.45
CA SER A 102 -2.46 -1.82 -14.65
C SER A 102 -2.97 -2.02 -16.09
N LEU A 103 -2.07 -2.19 -17.07
CA LEU A 103 -2.40 -2.30 -18.50
C LEU A 103 -2.20 -3.72 -19.05
N ILE A 104 -1.30 -4.50 -18.47
CA ILE A 104 -0.93 -5.86 -18.90
C ILE A 104 -1.60 -6.86 -17.94
N PRO A 105 -2.20 -7.97 -18.41
CA PRO A 105 -2.77 -9.00 -17.54
C PRO A 105 -1.77 -9.49 -16.49
N GLN A 106 -2.16 -9.51 -15.21
CA GLN A 106 -1.30 -9.98 -14.12
C GLN A 106 -1.68 -11.41 -13.72
N SER A 107 -0.70 -12.30 -13.59
CA SER A 107 -0.92 -13.72 -13.26
C SER A 107 -1.53 -13.92 -11.87
N GLY A 108 -1.27 -12.99 -10.94
CA GLY A 108 -1.88 -12.93 -9.61
C GLY A 108 -3.32 -12.40 -9.58
N THR A 109 -3.90 -12.00 -10.71
CA THR A 109 -5.33 -11.61 -10.82
C THR A 109 -6.10 -12.49 -11.80
N ASP A 110 -5.47 -12.90 -12.91
CA ASP A 110 -6.06 -13.79 -13.90
C ASP A 110 -4.97 -14.57 -14.66
N ALA A 111 -4.70 -15.79 -14.19
CA ALA A 111 -3.71 -16.67 -14.82
C ALA A 111 -4.14 -17.13 -16.23
N GLN A 112 -5.44 -17.25 -16.50
CA GLN A 112 -5.95 -17.68 -17.79
C GLN A 112 -5.71 -16.60 -18.85
N LYS A 113 -6.03 -15.33 -18.57
CA LYS A 113 -5.72 -14.21 -19.48
C LYS A 113 -4.23 -14.09 -19.78
N VAL A 114 -3.34 -14.44 -18.84
CA VAL A 114 -1.89 -14.49 -19.10
C VAL A 114 -1.52 -15.66 -20.02
N ALA A 115 -2.11 -16.85 -19.82
CA ALA A 115 -1.90 -18.01 -20.70
C ALA A 115 -2.44 -17.76 -22.13
N ASP A 116 -3.63 -17.17 -22.25
CA ASP A 116 -4.24 -16.76 -23.52
C ASP A 116 -3.38 -15.71 -24.22
N PHE A 117 -2.90 -14.70 -23.50
CA PHE A 117 -2.03 -13.67 -24.07
C PHE A 117 -0.70 -14.25 -24.58
N LYS A 118 -0.06 -15.16 -23.83
CA LYS A 118 1.17 -15.85 -24.23
C LYS A 118 0.94 -16.74 -25.46
N THR A 119 -0.21 -17.40 -25.55
CA THR A 119 -0.62 -18.21 -26.71
C THR A 119 -0.86 -17.34 -27.95
N ALA A 120 -1.53 -16.18 -27.79
CA ALA A 120 -1.82 -15.26 -28.88
C ALA A 120 -0.60 -14.45 -29.37
N HIS A 121 0.38 -14.17 -28.49
CA HIS A 121 1.53 -13.30 -28.79
C HIS A 121 2.86 -14.02 -28.59
N SER A 122 3.20 -14.94 -29.50
CA SER A 122 4.41 -15.76 -29.46
C SER A 122 5.73 -14.99 -29.33
N VAL A 123 5.80 -13.73 -29.76
CA VAL A 123 7.00 -12.87 -29.64
C VAL A 123 6.96 -11.99 -28.37
N LEU A 124 5.84 -11.33 -28.08
CA LEU A 124 5.75 -10.43 -26.92
C LEU A 124 5.67 -11.20 -25.61
N GLY A 125 5.00 -12.35 -25.57
CA GLY A 125 4.88 -13.20 -24.39
C GLY A 125 6.22 -13.51 -23.73
N PRO A 126 7.19 -14.15 -24.42
CA PRO A 126 8.51 -14.44 -23.87
C PRO A 126 9.33 -13.22 -23.45
N VAL A 127 9.12 -12.05 -24.07
CA VAL A 127 9.79 -10.80 -23.69
C VAL A 127 9.18 -10.21 -22.42
N TYR A 128 7.84 -10.15 -22.35
CA TYR A 128 7.11 -9.62 -21.21
C TYR A 128 7.32 -10.50 -19.96
N ASP A 129 7.42 -11.82 -20.13
CA ASP A 129 7.74 -12.76 -19.04
C ASP A 129 9.14 -12.51 -18.48
N LYS A 130 10.16 -12.38 -19.35
CA LYS A 130 11.54 -12.08 -18.95
C LYS A 130 11.72 -10.71 -18.27
N LEU A 131 10.87 -9.74 -18.61
CA LEU A 131 10.83 -8.41 -17.97
C LEU A 131 9.93 -8.36 -16.73
N GLY A 132 9.25 -9.46 -16.40
CA GLY A 132 8.34 -9.56 -15.25
C GLY A 132 7.01 -8.81 -15.41
N LEU A 133 6.60 -8.49 -16.65
CA LEU A 133 5.43 -7.64 -16.92
C LEU A 133 4.07 -8.32 -16.71
N PHE A 134 4.02 -9.66 -16.62
CA PHE A 134 2.83 -10.40 -16.17
C PHE A 134 2.76 -10.57 -14.65
N HIS A 135 3.75 -10.07 -13.91
CA HIS A 135 3.85 -10.18 -12.45
C HIS A 135 4.65 -9.00 -11.89
N VAL A 136 4.25 -7.79 -12.29
CA VAL A 136 4.98 -6.52 -12.03
C VAL A 136 5.21 -6.33 -10.53
N TYR A 137 4.17 -6.52 -9.73
CA TYR A 137 4.18 -6.27 -8.28
C TYR A 137 5.13 -7.18 -7.50
N SER A 138 5.48 -8.36 -8.03
CA SER A 138 6.47 -9.29 -7.48
C SER A 138 7.77 -9.35 -8.29
N SER A 139 7.94 -8.49 -9.30
CA SER A 139 9.15 -8.43 -10.12
C SER A 139 10.33 -7.88 -9.31
N VAL A 140 11.55 -8.30 -9.65
CA VAL A 140 12.78 -7.87 -8.95
C VAL A 140 12.98 -6.36 -9.02
N TRP A 141 12.71 -5.73 -10.17
CA TRP A 141 12.92 -4.30 -10.36
C TRP A 141 11.88 -3.44 -9.61
N PHE A 142 10.60 -3.84 -9.59
CA PHE A 142 9.57 -3.13 -8.84
C PHE A 142 9.80 -3.29 -7.33
N SER A 143 10.13 -4.52 -6.90
CA SER A 143 10.50 -4.82 -5.51
C SER A 143 11.71 -4.01 -5.05
N ALA A 144 12.72 -3.83 -5.90
CA ALA A 144 13.89 -3.00 -5.59
C ALA A 144 13.52 -1.53 -5.37
N ILE A 145 12.67 -0.94 -6.21
CA ILE A 145 12.19 0.46 -6.03
C ILE A 145 11.42 0.58 -4.71
N TYR A 146 10.51 -0.36 -4.43
CA TYR A 146 9.74 -0.41 -3.19
C TYR A 146 10.62 -0.54 -1.94
N LEU A 147 11.58 -1.48 -1.94
CA LEU A 147 12.49 -1.69 -0.80
C LEU A 147 13.43 -0.50 -0.58
N LEU A 148 13.93 0.12 -1.64
CA LEU A 148 14.71 1.36 -1.54
C LEU A 148 13.86 2.50 -0.96
N LEU A 149 12.59 2.64 -1.35
CA LEU A 149 11.68 3.65 -0.80
C LEU A 149 11.40 3.39 0.69
N PHE A 150 11.21 2.13 1.09
CA PHE A 150 11.01 1.73 2.49
C PHE A 150 12.25 2.01 3.37
N VAL A 151 13.44 1.64 2.91
CA VAL A 151 14.70 1.94 3.62
C VAL A 151 14.97 3.45 3.64
N SER A 152 14.65 4.17 2.56
CA SER A 152 14.71 5.65 2.52
C SER A 152 13.79 6.28 3.57
N LEU A 153 12.54 5.82 3.69
CA LEU A 153 11.57 6.30 4.68
C LEU A 153 12.06 6.07 6.13
N ILE A 154 12.57 4.88 6.45
CA ILE A 154 13.16 4.57 7.77
C ILE A 154 14.40 5.44 8.03
N GLY A 155 15.30 5.54 7.06
CA GLY A 155 16.52 6.32 7.19
C GLY A 155 16.28 7.83 7.31
N CYS A 156 15.17 8.34 6.75
CA CYS A 156 14.68 9.70 6.99
C CYS A 156 14.05 9.87 8.38
N ILE A 157 13.37 8.85 8.92
CA ILE A 157 12.61 8.98 10.18
C ILE A 157 13.50 8.93 11.41
N VAL A 158 14.44 7.98 11.48
CA VAL A 158 15.27 7.74 12.68
C VAL A 158 15.99 9.00 13.19
N PRO A 159 16.76 9.75 12.36
CA PRO A 159 17.41 10.98 12.82
C PRO A 159 16.39 12.09 13.14
N ARG A 160 15.25 12.13 12.45
CA ARG A 160 14.19 13.12 12.68
C ARG A 160 13.49 12.91 14.02
N THR A 161 13.24 11.65 14.41
CA THR A 161 12.74 11.28 15.74
C THR A 161 13.67 11.78 16.84
N TRP A 162 14.98 11.53 16.71
CA TRP A 162 15.99 11.97 17.67
C TRP A 162 16.06 13.50 17.80
N GLN A 163 16.09 14.22 16.67
CA GLN A 163 16.05 15.69 16.64
C GLN A 163 14.77 16.24 17.30
N PHE A 164 13.61 15.63 17.03
CA PHE A 164 12.34 16.05 17.60
C PHE A 164 12.28 15.81 19.12
N VAL A 165 12.78 14.66 19.62
CA VAL A 165 12.91 14.38 21.06
C VAL A 165 13.84 15.40 21.75
N GLY A 166 14.89 15.85 21.06
CA GLY A 166 15.73 16.98 21.51
C GLY A 166 14.95 18.30 21.58
N GLN A 167 14.17 18.63 20.55
CA GLN A 167 13.37 19.85 20.47
C GLN A 167 12.22 19.90 21.50
N LEU A 168 11.62 18.76 21.85
CA LEU A 168 10.65 18.66 22.95
C LEU A 168 11.27 18.99 24.31
N ARG A 169 12.55 18.65 24.52
CA ARG A 169 13.26 18.93 25.78
C ARG A 169 13.81 20.36 25.81
N GLY A 170 14.32 20.86 24.69
CA GLY A 170 14.90 22.19 24.54
C GLY A 170 13.98 23.37 24.87
N ARG A 171 14.56 24.55 25.07
CA ARG A 171 13.84 25.82 25.24
C ARG A 171 13.46 26.42 23.87
N PRO A 172 12.42 27.28 23.80
CA PRO A 172 12.25 28.23 22.69
C PRO A 172 13.56 28.95 22.34
N PRO A 173 13.77 29.36 21.07
CA PRO A 173 14.94 30.15 20.69
C PRO A 173 14.72 31.65 20.95
N GLY A 174 15.76 32.33 21.41
CA GLY A 174 15.78 33.77 21.68
C GLY A 174 15.38 34.69 20.53
N ALA A 175 15.10 35.94 20.88
CA ALA A 175 14.53 36.95 19.99
C ALA A 175 15.48 37.34 18.83
N PRO A 176 15.04 37.25 17.56
CA PRO A 176 15.82 37.72 16.41
C PRO A 176 16.29 39.18 16.54
N LYS A 177 17.48 39.49 16.00
CA LYS A 177 18.10 40.83 16.11
C LYS A 177 17.25 41.98 15.52
N ARG A 178 16.31 41.70 14.62
CA ARG A 178 15.38 42.67 14.01
C ARG A 178 13.97 42.09 14.06
N LEU A 179 13.17 42.47 15.06
CA LEU A 179 11.81 41.95 15.25
C LEU A 179 10.83 42.59 14.26
N ASN A 180 11.04 43.86 13.90
CA ASN A 180 10.32 44.62 12.87
C ASN A 180 10.38 44.04 11.43
N ARG A 181 11.01 42.88 11.22
CA ARG A 181 11.04 42.14 9.95
C ARG A 181 10.18 40.87 9.95
N LEU A 182 9.46 40.60 11.05
CA LEU A 182 8.59 39.44 11.17
C LEU A 182 7.17 39.76 10.68
N PRO A 183 6.40 38.79 10.13
CA PRO A 183 5.13 39.07 9.45
C PRO A 183 4.02 39.67 10.34
N ALA A 184 4.14 39.52 11.66
CA ALA A 184 3.30 40.21 12.63
C ALA A 184 4.22 40.89 13.66
N TYR A 185 4.04 42.20 13.85
CA TYR A 185 4.87 43.03 14.71
C TYR A 185 4.02 44.16 15.31
N ALA A 186 4.25 44.47 16.59
CA ALA A 186 3.65 45.58 17.31
C ALA A 186 4.71 46.22 18.22
N THR A 187 4.61 47.53 18.46
CA THR A 187 5.53 48.24 19.36
C THR A 187 4.84 49.43 20.03
N TRP A 188 5.22 49.70 21.27
CA TRP A 188 4.76 50.86 22.04
C TRP A 188 5.83 51.28 23.06
N ARG A 189 5.62 52.43 23.68
CA ARG A 189 6.50 53.03 24.69
C ARG A 189 5.78 53.07 26.03
N THR A 190 6.42 52.70 27.12
CA THR A 190 5.82 52.63 28.46
C THR A 190 6.79 53.13 29.52
N ASP A 191 6.27 53.70 30.59
CA ASP A 191 7.05 54.06 31.79
C ASP A 191 7.26 52.85 32.74
N THR A 192 6.77 51.67 32.34
CA THR A 192 6.97 50.40 33.05
C THR A 192 8.41 49.89 32.84
N GLU A 193 9.08 49.45 33.91
CA GLU A 193 10.47 48.98 33.85
C GLU A 193 10.66 47.73 32.95
N PRO A 194 11.78 47.60 32.19
CA PRO A 194 11.94 46.52 31.22
C PRO A 194 11.92 45.10 31.80
N GLU A 195 12.24 44.91 33.08
CA GLU A 195 12.07 43.62 33.77
C GLU A 195 10.59 43.33 34.04
N GLN A 196 9.84 44.32 34.56
CA GLN A 196 8.40 44.18 34.86
C GLN A 196 7.59 43.86 33.60
N VAL A 197 7.92 44.49 32.46
CA VAL A 197 7.31 44.16 31.14
C VAL A 197 7.60 42.69 30.75
N ARG A 198 8.81 42.19 31.00
CA ARG A 198 9.17 40.80 30.72
C ARG A 198 8.45 39.81 31.63
N GLU A 199 8.32 40.10 32.92
CA GLU A 199 7.52 39.28 33.85
C GLU A 199 6.03 39.26 33.49
N ALA A 200 5.47 40.43 33.17
CA ALA A 200 4.08 40.58 32.71
C ALA A 200 3.83 39.75 31.44
N ALA A 201 4.71 39.86 30.45
CA ALA A 201 4.65 39.11 29.20
C ALA A 201 4.81 37.59 29.40
N LEU A 202 5.76 37.16 30.24
CA LEU A 202 5.95 35.75 30.62
C LEU A 202 4.66 35.17 31.21
N LYS A 203 3.98 35.93 32.08
CA LYS A 203 2.70 35.57 32.70
C LYS A 203 1.56 35.49 31.67
N VAL A 204 1.41 36.47 30.77
CA VAL A 204 0.41 36.43 29.67
C VAL A 204 0.60 35.20 28.79
N LEU A 205 1.83 34.97 28.33
CA LEU A 205 2.16 33.89 27.39
C LEU A 205 1.95 32.51 28.04
N GLY A 206 2.34 32.36 29.32
CA GLY A 206 2.04 31.16 30.11
C GLY A 206 0.53 30.93 30.27
N GLN A 207 -0.26 31.96 30.62
CA GLN A 207 -1.73 31.88 30.71
C GLN A 207 -2.38 31.44 29.39
N ARG A 208 -1.90 31.95 28.24
CA ARG A 208 -2.35 31.53 26.89
C ARG A 208 -1.75 30.18 26.42
N ARG A 209 -1.16 29.39 27.32
CA ARG A 209 -0.53 28.06 27.08
C ARG A 209 0.63 28.04 26.08
N PHE A 210 1.45 29.09 26.05
CA PHE A 210 2.76 29.04 25.39
C PHE A 210 3.80 28.51 26.38
N ARG A 211 4.79 27.74 25.88
CA ARG A 211 6.02 27.48 26.63
C ARG A 211 6.91 28.72 26.48
N ALA A 212 7.10 29.46 27.56
CA ALA A 212 7.80 30.74 27.55
C ALA A 212 8.92 30.81 28.60
N HIS A 213 9.95 31.61 28.36
CA HIS A 213 10.99 31.98 29.31
C HIS A 213 11.63 33.32 28.94
N ILE A 214 12.34 33.93 29.88
CA ILE A 214 13.20 35.09 29.61
C ILE A 214 14.54 34.60 29.01
N GLU A 215 15.08 35.37 28.07
CA GLU A 215 16.40 35.22 27.46
C GLU A 215 16.96 36.61 27.17
N GLY A 216 17.82 37.11 28.06
CA GLY A 216 18.32 38.49 28.00
C GLY A 216 17.19 39.52 28.09
N ASN A 217 17.15 40.45 27.14
CA ASN A 217 16.17 41.54 27.08
C ASN A 217 14.79 41.14 26.52
N ALA A 218 14.51 39.85 26.30
CA ALA A 218 13.25 39.40 25.75
C ALA A 218 12.67 38.16 26.44
N VAL A 219 11.34 38.01 26.36
CA VAL A 219 10.65 36.73 26.54
C VAL A 219 10.60 36.01 25.19
N ALA A 220 11.04 34.75 25.15
CA ALA A 220 10.86 33.86 24.01
C ALA A 220 9.78 32.82 24.33
N ALA A 221 8.79 32.68 23.44
CA ALA A 221 7.63 31.82 23.65
C ALA A 221 7.27 31.00 22.41
N GLU A 222 6.89 29.74 22.60
CA GLU A 222 6.49 28.83 21.52
C GLU A 222 5.27 27.98 21.86
N LYS A 223 4.43 27.71 20.85
CA LYS A 223 3.21 26.89 20.94
C LYS A 223 2.98 26.11 19.64
N GLY A 224 2.44 24.90 19.74
CA GLY A 224 2.10 24.05 18.59
C GLY A 224 3.06 22.90 18.25
N TYR A 225 3.90 22.45 19.19
CA TYR A 225 4.78 21.26 19.05
C TYR A 225 4.05 19.99 18.55
N LEU A 226 2.74 19.88 18.80
CA LEU A 226 1.90 18.79 18.29
C LEU A 226 1.87 18.70 16.75
N ARG A 227 2.18 19.78 16.01
CA ARG A 227 2.32 19.73 14.54
C ARG A 227 3.42 18.76 14.11
N GLU A 228 4.59 18.90 14.72
CA GLU A 228 5.77 18.11 14.39
C GLU A 228 5.64 16.68 14.95
N THR A 229 4.90 16.54 16.06
CA THR A 229 4.43 15.24 16.58
C THR A 229 3.52 14.54 15.54
N GLY A 230 2.50 15.21 15.02
CA GLY A 230 1.57 14.65 14.02
C GLY A 230 2.28 14.23 12.73
N ASN A 231 3.16 15.08 12.20
CA ASN A 231 4.00 14.72 11.07
C ASN A 231 4.83 13.46 11.37
N LEU A 232 5.44 13.36 12.55
CA LEU A 232 6.24 12.20 12.93
C LEU A 232 5.38 10.94 13.03
N ILE A 233 4.23 11.02 13.70
CA ILE A 233 3.23 9.94 13.79
C ILE A 233 2.83 9.47 12.39
N PHE A 234 2.56 10.37 11.44
CA PHE A 234 2.24 10.01 10.06
C PHE A 234 3.35 9.17 9.39
N HIS A 235 4.62 9.54 9.54
CA HIS A 235 5.73 8.77 8.96
C HIS A 235 5.94 7.42 9.69
N ILE A 236 5.77 7.36 11.02
CA ILE A 236 5.84 6.09 11.79
C ILE A 236 4.70 5.17 11.34
N ALA A 237 3.50 5.72 11.21
CA ALA A 237 2.29 4.99 10.85
C ALA A 237 2.38 4.36 9.44
N LEU A 238 2.99 5.06 8.47
CA LEU A 238 3.31 4.48 7.17
C LEU A 238 4.28 3.29 7.30
N ILE A 239 5.33 3.38 8.13
CA ILE A 239 6.26 2.26 8.35
C ILE A 239 5.55 1.09 9.03
N VAL A 240 4.74 1.34 10.07
CA VAL A 240 3.93 0.30 10.76
C VAL A 240 2.99 -0.40 9.77
N MET A 241 2.32 0.36 8.92
CA MET A 241 1.42 -0.19 7.89
C MET A 241 2.18 -1.01 6.84
N LEU A 242 3.34 -0.56 6.37
CA LEU A 242 4.17 -1.29 5.40
C LEU A 242 4.78 -2.57 6.01
N VAL A 243 5.22 -2.54 7.27
CA VAL A 243 5.67 -3.73 8.00
C VAL A 243 4.50 -4.71 8.22
N ALA A 244 3.32 -4.20 8.57
CA ALA A 244 2.12 -5.01 8.76
C ALA A 244 1.66 -5.70 7.47
N PHE A 245 1.71 -5.01 6.32
CA PHE A 245 1.45 -5.62 5.01
C PHE A 245 2.54 -6.63 4.61
N ALA A 246 3.82 -6.32 4.80
CA ALA A 246 4.90 -7.25 4.51
C ALA A 246 4.79 -8.54 5.34
N TRP A 247 4.55 -8.42 6.64
CA TRP A 247 4.30 -9.56 7.54
C TRP A 247 3.04 -10.34 7.13
N GLY A 248 1.95 -9.63 6.84
CA GLY A 248 0.68 -10.21 6.40
C GLY A 248 0.72 -10.89 5.03
N GLN A 249 1.73 -10.61 4.19
CA GLN A 249 2.01 -11.37 2.96
C GLN A 249 2.95 -12.56 3.22
N LEU A 250 4.02 -12.37 3.99
CA LEU A 250 5.02 -13.41 4.26
C LEU A 250 4.46 -14.60 5.06
N PHE A 251 3.49 -14.35 5.94
CA PHE A 251 2.78 -15.35 6.75
C PHE A 251 1.31 -15.51 6.33
N LYS A 252 0.96 -15.17 5.08
CA LYS A 252 -0.38 -15.44 4.54
C LYS A 252 -0.57 -16.96 4.36
N SER A 253 -1.78 -17.45 4.59
CA SER A 253 -2.27 -18.65 3.89
C SER A 253 -3.68 -18.42 3.31
N GLU A 254 -3.97 -19.13 2.23
CA GLU A 254 -5.26 -19.16 1.53
C GLU A 254 -5.42 -20.54 0.90
N GLY A 255 -6.43 -21.28 1.33
CA GLY A 255 -6.72 -22.62 0.83
C GLY A 255 -8.20 -22.82 0.56
N ASP A 256 -8.50 -23.45 -0.56
CA ASP A 256 -9.85 -23.68 -1.06
C ASP A 256 -10.23 -25.16 -0.88
N LYS A 257 -11.46 -25.43 -0.45
CA LYS A 257 -11.98 -26.79 -0.27
C LYS A 257 -13.47 -26.90 -0.58
N LEU A 258 -13.83 -27.85 -1.46
CA LEU A 258 -15.21 -28.33 -1.62
C LEU A 258 -15.54 -29.37 -0.53
N ILE A 259 -16.71 -29.22 0.12
CA ILE A 259 -17.24 -30.16 1.12
C ILE A 259 -18.70 -30.49 0.78
N VAL A 260 -19.04 -31.79 0.74
CA VAL A 260 -20.42 -32.27 0.51
C VAL A 260 -21.16 -32.39 1.86
N GLU A 261 -22.48 -32.24 1.88
CA GLU A 261 -23.26 -32.35 3.13
C GLU A 261 -23.05 -33.70 3.84
N GLY A 262 -22.81 -33.64 5.14
CA GLY A 262 -22.47 -34.78 6.00
C GLY A 262 -20.98 -35.09 6.10
N ASP A 263 -20.15 -34.56 5.20
CA ASP A 263 -18.69 -34.69 5.25
C ASP A 263 -18.08 -33.58 6.13
N GLY A 264 -16.79 -33.73 6.46
CA GLY A 264 -16.06 -32.80 7.33
C GLY A 264 -14.64 -32.51 6.87
N PHE A 265 -14.08 -31.43 7.40
CA PHE A 265 -12.78 -30.88 7.08
C PHE A 265 -11.95 -30.67 8.36
N SER A 266 -10.63 -30.80 8.24
CA SER A 266 -9.65 -30.44 9.28
C SER A 266 -8.57 -29.57 8.67
N ASN A 267 -8.20 -28.47 9.34
CA ASN A 267 -7.24 -27.49 8.80
C ASN A 267 -5.81 -28.05 8.75
N THR A 268 -5.49 -28.75 7.67
CA THR A 268 -4.21 -29.42 7.38
C THR A 268 -3.97 -29.37 5.88
N LEU A 269 -2.71 -29.29 5.42
CA LEU A 269 -2.42 -29.13 3.98
C LEU A 269 -3.06 -30.23 3.11
N LEU A 270 -3.05 -31.48 3.59
CA LEU A 270 -3.59 -32.65 2.87
C LEU A 270 -5.11 -32.64 2.68
N GLN A 271 -5.84 -31.71 3.30
CA GLN A 271 -7.29 -31.59 3.18
C GLN A 271 -7.73 -30.56 2.14
N TYR A 272 -6.86 -29.66 1.68
CA TYR A 272 -7.21 -28.64 0.69
C TYR A 272 -7.21 -29.18 -0.75
N ASP A 273 -8.01 -28.56 -1.63
CA ASP A 273 -8.03 -28.86 -3.07
C ASP A 273 -7.01 -27.97 -3.84
N ASP A 274 -6.80 -26.74 -3.35
CA ASP A 274 -5.73 -25.81 -3.76
C ASP A 274 -5.28 -25.04 -2.51
N PHE A 275 -3.99 -24.75 -2.37
CA PHE A 275 -3.41 -24.05 -1.22
C PHE A 275 -2.25 -23.16 -1.63
N LYS A 276 -2.25 -21.91 -1.14
CA LYS A 276 -1.26 -20.88 -1.43
C LYS A 276 -0.84 -20.19 -0.14
N SER A 277 0.46 -19.98 0.05
CA SER A 277 1.00 -19.34 1.25
C SER A 277 2.14 -18.37 0.95
N GLY A 278 2.48 -17.55 1.95
CA GLY A 278 3.67 -16.70 1.91
C GLY A 278 4.96 -17.47 2.22
N ASN A 279 6.10 -16.92 1.78
CA ASN A 279 7.40 -17.59 1.84
C ASN A 279 7.95 -17.90 3.26
N LEU A 280 7.31 -17.43 4.33
CA LEU A 280 7.67 -17.74 5.73
C LEU A 280 6.59 -18.53 6.46
N PHE A 281 5.50 -18.91 5.79
CA PHE A 281 4.44 -19.73 6.35
C PHE A 281 4.89 -21.21 6.41
N THR A 282 4.55 -21.88 7.50
CA THR A 282 4.83 -23.30 7.75
C THR A 282 3.56 -24.06 8.16
N ASP A 283 3.56 -25.39 8.03
CA ASP A 283 2.42 -26.24 8.42
C ASP A 283 1.97 -26.02 9.88
N ASP A 284 2.92 -25.73 10.78
CA ASP A 284 2.68 -25.42 12.19
C ASP A 284 1.96 -24.07 12.42
N ASP A 285 1.94 -23.17 11.44
CA ASP A 285 1.19 -21.90 11.50
C ASP A 285 -0.32 -22.09 11.26
N LEU A 286 -0.78 -23.26 10.80
CA LEU A 286 -2.20 -23.53 10.57
C LEU A 286 -2.97 -23.56 11.91
N THR A 287 -3.92 -22.63 12.10
CA THR A 287 -4.81 -22.65 13.27
C THR A 287 -5.52 -24.02 13.37
N PRO A 288 -5.32 -24.80 14.45
CA PRO A 288 -5.85 -26.16 14.52
C PRO A 288 -7.37 -26.13 14.76
N PHE A 289 -8.16 -26.35 13.72
CA PHE A 289 -9.61 -26.47 13.79
C PHE A 289 -10.15 -27.52 12.81
N SER A 290 -11.37 -27.98 13.06
CA SER A 290 -12.13 -28.85 12.17
C SER A 290 -13.60 -28.43 12.13
N PHE A 291 -14.31 -28.75 11.06
CA PHE A 291 -15.76 -28.59 10.99
C PHE A 291 -16.42 -29.59 10.06
N ASP A 292 -17.65 -29.97 10.40
CA ASP A 292 -18.52 -30.81 9.57
C ASP A 292 -19.57 -29.93 8.88
N LEU A 293 -19.79 -30.12 7.58
CA LEU A 293 -20.92 -29.50 6.88
C LEU A 293 -22.21 -30.27 7.24
N LYS A 294 -23.04 -29.73 8.13
CA LYS A 294 -24.29 -30.40 8.52
C LYS A 294 -25.42 -30.13 7.54
N LYS A 295 -25.48 -28.92 6.98
CA LYS A 295 -26.42 -28.54 5.94
C LYS A 295 -25.92 -27.34 5.15
N PHE A 296 -26.16 -27.30 3.84
CA PHE A 296 -26.13 -26.08 3.04
C PHE A 296 -27.58 -25.64 2.71
N THR A 297 -27.78 -24.37 2.39
CA THR A 297 -29.09 -23.87 1.93
C THR A 297 -28.90 -22.66 1.02
N ALA A 298 -29.14 -22.86 -0.28
CA ALA A 298 -29.43 -21.79 -1.21
C ALA A 298 -30.95 -21.62 -1.42
N THR A 299 -31.41 -20.38 -1.49
CA THR A 299 -32.76 -20.05 -1.97
C THR A 299 -32.66 -18.94 -3.00
N TYR A 300 -33.55 -18.95 -4.00
CA TYR A 300 -33.50 -18.02 -5.13
C TYR A 300 -34.85 -17.34 -5.34
N GLU A 301 -34.82 -16.14 -5.89
CA GLU A 301 -36.01 -15.45 -6.35
C GLU A 301 -36.72 -16.26 -7.45
N ARG A 302 -38.00 -16.56 -7.27
CA ARG A 302 -38.77 -17.37 -8.23
C ARG A 302 -39.51 -16.53 -9.26
N ASN A 303 -39.77 -15.24 -8.98
CA ASN A 303 -40.67 -14.40 -9.75
C ASN A 303 -40.09 -13.01 -10.11
N GLY A 304 -40.70 -12.35 -11.09
CA GLY A 304 -40.37 -10.97 -11.47
C GLY A 304 -39.00 -10.81 -12.18
N PRO A 305 -38.50 -9.57 -12.32
CA PRO A 305 -37.27 -9.28 -13.08
C PRO A 305 -36.00 -9.81 -12.41
N ASN A 306 -36.06 -10.14 -11.12
CA ASN A 306 -34.94 -10.67 -10.35
C ASN A 306 -34.91 -12.21 -10.30
N LYS A 307 -35.75 -12.90 -11.07
CA LYS A 307 -35.84 -14.38 -11.06
C LYS A 307 -34.46 -15.03 -11.27
N GLY A 308 -34.13 -15.98 -10.40
CA GLY A 308 -32.85 -16.69 -10.38
C GLY A 308 -31.79 -16.06 -9.47
N THR A 309 -31.97 -14.81 -9.01
CA THR A 309 -31.03 -14.20 -8.06
C THR A 309 -31.05 -14.89 -6.70
N PRO A 310 -29.89 -15.17 -6.06
CA PRO A 310 -29.85 -15.70 -4.70
C PRO A 310 -30.53 -14.78 -3.67
N ARG A 311 -31.14 -15.40 -2.65
CA ARG A 311 -31.83 -14.77 -1.53
C ARG A 311 -31.28 -15.24 -0.18
N THR A 312 -31.01 -16.54 -0.07
CA THR A 312 -30.28 -17.15 1.06
C THR A 312 -29.08 -17.90 0.49
N PHE A 313 -27.96 -17.85 1.21
CA PHE A 313 -26.74 -18.58 0.86
C PHE A 313 -25.95 -18.83 2.14
N GLN A 314 -26.17 -20.00 2.75
CA GLN A 314 -25.66 -20.29 4.09
C GLN A 314 -25.24 -21.76 4.24
N ALA A 315 -24.25 -22.00 5.10
CA ALA A 315 -23.80 -23.33 5.51
C ALA A 315 -23.85 -23.46 7.03
N ASP A 316 -24.67 -24.39 7.51
CA ASP A 316 -24.78 -24.75 8.93
C ASP A 316 -23.75 -25.84 9.25
N ILE A 317 -22.81 -25.51 10.13
CA ILE A 317 -21.65 -26.35 10.46
C ILE A 317 -21.49 -26.57 11.96
N ASP A 318 -21.00 -27.76 12.33
CA ASP A 318 -20.52 -28.04 13.68
C ASP A 318 -18.99 -28.00 13.66
N TYR A 319 -18.36 -27.09 14.42
CA TYR A 319 -16.91 -26.87 14.40
C TYR A 319 -16.24 -27.06 15.76
N SER A 320 -14.96 -27.43 15.76
CA SER A 320 -14.13 -27.60 16.95
C SER A 320 -12.76 -26.92 16.77
N VAL A 321 -12.06 -26.64 17.88
CA VAL A 321 -10.76 -25.95 17.89
C VAL A 321 -9.79 -26.70 18.81
N GLY A 322 -8.64 -27.11 18.28
CA GLY A 322 -7.74 -28.10 18.86
C GLY A 322 -8.30 -29.52 18.80
N ALA A 323 -7.42 -30.52 18.90
CA ALA A 323 -7.77 -31.95 18.80
C ALA A 323 -8.81 -32.45 19.84
N TYR A 324 -9.02 -31.68 20.92
CA TYR A 324 -9.97 -31.98 22.00
C TYR A 324 -11.01 -30.85 22.20
N GLY A 325 -11.24 -30.03 21.17
CA GLY A 325 -12.20 -28.94 21.20
C GLY A 325 -13.64 -29.43 21.35
N LYS A 326 -14.43 -28.78 22.22
CA LYS A 326 -15.88 -29.00 22.25
C LYS A 326 -16.51 -28.48 20.97
N ALA A 327 -17.34 -29.30 20.32
CA ALA A 327 -18.10 -28.92 19.14
C ALA A 327 -19.03 -27.73 19.43
N LYS A 328 -19.13 -26.81 18.46
CA LYS A 328 -19.96 -25.60 18.49
C LYS A 328 -20.75 -25.51 17.19
N LYS A 329 -22.03 -25.16 17.27
CA LYS A 329 -22.87 -24.93 16.09
C LYS A 329 -22.72 -23.49 15.60
N THR A 330 -22.62 -23.28 14.29
CA THR A 330 -22.64 -21.94 13.68
C THR A 330 -23.10 -22.00 12.24
N THR A 331 -23.66 -20.89 11.75
CA THR A 331 -23.99 -20.70 10.33
C THR A 331 -22.94 -19.78 9.70
N VAL A 332 -22.35 -20.20 8.58
CA VAL A 332 -21.46 -19.37 7.74
C VAL A 332 -22.30 -18.79 6.60
N LYS A 333 -22.09 -17.50 6.28
CA LYS A 333 -22.74 -16.83 5.13
C LYS A 333 -21.69 -16.04 4.33
N VAL A 334 -22.02 -15.66 3.09
CA VAL A 334 -21.12 -14.92 2.18
C VAL A 334 -20.46 -13.69 2.84
N ASN A 335 -21.23 -12.90 3.60
CA ASN A 335 -20.75 -11.71 4.33
C ASN A 335 -20.51 -11.95 5.84
N GLU A 336 -20.76 -13.16 6.34
CA GLU A 336 -20.59 -13.55 7.74
C GLU A 336 -19.69 -14.80 7.81
N PRO A 337 -18.36 -14.65 7.60
CA PRO A 337 -17.41 -15.76 7.70
C PRO A 337 -17.19 -16.18 9.16
N LEU A 338 -16.98 -17.48 9.38
CA LEU A 338 -16.55 -18.00 10.69
C LEU A 338 -15.10 -17.56 10.95
N LYS A 339 -14.83 -17.05 12.15
CA LYS A 339 -13.52 -16.53 12.59
C LYS A 339 -12.98 -17.42 13.71
N ILE A 340 -11.76 -17.94 13.54
CA ILE A 340 -11.09 -18.82 14.50
C ILE A 340 -9.62 -18.36 14.59
N GLY A 341 -9.26 -17.69 15.70
CA GLY A 341 -7.96 -17.03 15.79
C GLY A 341 -7.79 -15.98 14.69
N ASP A 342 -6.64 -16.02 14.00
CA ASP A 342 -6.36 -15.20 12.82
C ASP A 342 -6.92 -15.78 11.51
N SER A 343 -7.48 -17.00 11.55
CA SER A 343 -8.08 -17.67 10.39
C SER A 343 -9.56 -17.29 10.20
N LYS A 344 -10.00 -17.21 8.95
CA LYS A 344 -11.38 -16.94 8.55
C LYS A 344 -11.83 -17.96 7.50
N VAL A 345 -12.97 -18.61 7.73
CA VAL A 345 -13.62 -19.53 6.81
C VAL A 345 -14.74 -18.78 6.09
N TYR A 346 -14.53 -18.50 4.80
CA TYR A 346 -15.49 -17.87 3.91
C TYR A 346 -16.27 -18.92 3.13
N LEU A 347 -17.56 -18.68 2.90
CA LEU A 347 -18.42 -19.47 2.02
C LEU A 347 -18.40 -18.82 0.63
N VAL A 348 -17.77 -19.48 -0.35
CA VAL A 348 -17.41 -18.87 -1.65
C VAL A 348 -18.16 -19.46 -2.85
N SER A 349 -18.60 -20.72 -2.79
CA SER A 349 -19.33 -21.38 -3.87
C SER A 349 -20.22 -22.51 -3.35
N HIS A 350 -21.03 -23.10 -4.23
CA HIS A 350 -21.90 -24.24 -3.93
C HIS A 350 -22.21 -25.03 -5.21
N GLY A 351 -22.88 -26.16 -5.04
CA GLY A 351 -23.48 -26.92 -6.12
C GLY A 351 -24.22 -28.15 -5.60
N TYR A 352 -24.55 -29.08 -6.50
CA TYR A 352 -25.23 -30.33 -6.16
C TYR A 352 -24.30 -31.52 -6.31
N ALA A 353 -24.44 -32.48 -5.40
CA ALA A 353 -23.77 -33.77 -5.39
C ALA A 353 -24.82 -34.90 -5.49
N PRO A 354 -25.30 -35.23 -6.70
CA PRO A 354 -26.21 -36.37 -6.90
C PRO A 354 -25.59 -37.66 -6.36
N VAL A 355 -26.38 -38.43 -5.60
CA VAL A 355 -25.96 -39.75 -5.12
C VAL A 355 -26.11 -40.77 -6.24
N VAL A 356 -25.07 -41.56 -6.48
CA VAL A 356 -25.03 -42.57 -7.55
C VAL A 356 -24.55 -43.92 -7.04
N THR A 357 -25.24 -44.98 -7.45
CA THR A 357 -24.87 -46.36 -7.14
C THR A 357 -24.43 -47.07 -8.41
N VAL A 358 -23.17 -47.52 -8.49
CA VAL A 358 -22.69 -48.38 -9.58
C VAL A 358 -22.67 -49.83 -9.10
N ARG A 359 -23.21 -50.72 -9.93
CA ARG A 359 -23.26 -52.17 -9.71
C ARG A 359 -22.49 -52.91 -10.79
N ASP A 360 -21.81 -53.98 -10.42
CA ASP A 360 -21.13 -54.89 -11.35
C ASP A 360 -22.13 -55.72 -12.19
N GLY A 361 -21.61 -56.55 -13.10
CA GLY A 361 -22.40 -57.48 -13.92
C GLY A 361 -23.17 -58.56 -13.15
N LYS A 362 -23.00 -58.65 -11.82
CA LYS A 362 -23.69 -59.59 -10.92
C LYS A 362 -24.67 -58.87 -9.97
N GLY A 363 -24.72 -57.53 -10.00
CA GLY A 363 -25.57 -56.69 -9.15
C GLY A 363 -24.93 -56.20 -7.85
N ASN A 364 -23.67 -56.58 -7.56
CA ASN A 364 -22.93 -56.14 -6.38
C ASN A 364 -22.63 -54.64 -6.49
N VAL A 365 -22.78 -53.89 -5.40
CA VAL A 365 -22.38 -52.47 -5.36
C VAL A 365 -20.85 -52.38 -5.39
N VAL A 366 -20.32 -51.62 -6.35
CA VAL A 366 -18.88 -51.31 -6.47
C VAL A 366 -18.58 -49.84 -6.25
N PHE A 367 -19.60 -48.98 -6.24
CA PHE A 367 -19.51 -47.57 -5.90
C PHE A 367 -20.86 -47.08 -5.37
N HIS A 368 -20.87 -46.31 -4.29
CA HIS A 368 -22.06 -45.61 -3.77
C HIS A 368 -21.62 -44.36 -3.01
N GLN A 369 -21.69 -43.20 -3.66
CA GLN A 369 -21.28 -41.90 -3.10
C GLN A 369 -22.11 -40.76 -3.70
N ALA A 370 -22.16 -39.62 -2.98
CA ALA A 370 -22.56 -38.34 -3.54
C ALA A 370 -21.39 -37.78 -4.36
N VAL A 371 -21.59 -37.49 -5.65
CA VAL A 371 -20.50 -37.03 -6.53
C VAL A 371 -20.69 -35.54 -6.85
N PRO A 372 -19.82 -34.65 -6.34
CA PRO A 372 -19.98 -33.20 -6.54
C PRO A 372 -19.80 -32.82 -8.01
N MET A 373 -20.78 -32.09 -8.53
CA MET A 373 -20.77 -31.54 -9.89
C MET A 373 -20.46 -30.04 -9.82
N LEU A 374 -19.54 -29.56 -10.67
CA LEU A 374 -19.10 -28.16 -10.69
C LEU A 374 -19.95 -27.30 -11.65
N PRO A 375 -20.52 -26.16 -11.19
CA PRO A 375 -21.25 -25.22 -12.03
C PRO A 375 -20.44 -24.68 -13.20
N LEU A 376 -21.14 -24.44 -14.31
CA LEU A 376 -20.67 -23.78 -15.53
C LEU A 376 -21.40 -22.45 -15.80
N ASP A 377 -22.55 -22.24 -15.17
CA ASP A 377 -23.38 -21.04 -15.28
C ASP A 377 -24.09 -20.68 -13.96
N SER A 378 -24.77 -19.53 -13.95
CA SER A 378 -25.55 -19.04 -12.81
C SER A 378 -26.83 -19.85 -12.52
N ASN A 379 -27.26 -20.71 -13.44
CA ASN A 379 -28.38 -21.62 -13.25
C ASN A 379 -27.92 -22.98 -12.69
N VAL A 380 -26.65 -23.11 -12.29
CA VAL A 380 -26.07 -24.33 -11.70
C VAL A 380 -26.16 -25.52 -12.68
N THR A 381 -26.13 -25.24 -13.99
CA THR A 381 -25.78 -26.25 -15.00
C THR A 381 -24.37 -26.75 -14.68
N SER A 382 -24.21 -28.03 -14.36
CA SER A 382 -22.99 -28.53 -13.72
C SER A 382 -22.39 -29.73 -14.45
N GLN A 383 -21.08 -29.89 -14.41
CA GLN A 383 -20.37 -31.05 -14.97
C GLN A 383 -19.51 -31.77 -13.92
N GLY A 384 -19.22 -33.05 -14.17
CA GLY A 384 -18.33 -33.83 -13.31
C GLY A 384 -17.91 -35.17 -13.92
N ALA A 385 -17.20 -35.96 -13.13
CA ALA A 385 -16.77 -37.31 -13.48
C ALA A 385 -16.98 -38.26 -12.30
N ILE A 386 -17.62 -39.40 -12.58
CA ILE A 386 -17.82 -40.49 -11.60
C ILE A 386 -16.73 -41.52 -11.88
N LYS A 387 -15.84 -41.77 -10.91
CA LYS A 387 -14.64 -42.59 -11.06
C LYS A 387 -14.70 -43.84 -10.16
N VAL A 388 -15.02 -44.98 -10.73
CA VAL A 388 -15.00 -46.28 -10.05
C VAL A 388 -13.60 -46.88 -10.21
N MET A 389 -12.76 -46.63 -9.21
CA MET A 389 -11.33 -46.96 -9.23
C MET A 389 -11.05 -48.44 -8.91
N ASP A 390 -11.91 -49.09 -8.12
CA ASP A 390 -11.71 -50.44 -7.59
C ASP A 390 -13.01 -51.27 -7.59
N GLY A 391 -12.91 -52.54 -7.18
CA GLY A 391 -14.05 -53.45 -6.98
C GLY A 391 -14.70 -54.00 -8.26
N TYR A 392 -14.74 -53.24 -9.35
CA TYR A 392 -15.33 -53.67 -10.61
C TYR A 392 -14.51 -54.77 -11.32
N LYS A 393 -15.23 -55.72 -11.94
CA LYS A 393 -14.69 -56.73 -12.85
C LYS A 393 -15.58 -56.84 -14.09
N ASN A 394 -14.95 -56.90 -15.25
CA ASN A 394 -15.65 -57.10 -16.51
C ASN A 394 -16.20 -58.53 -16.68
N ALA A 395 -16.96 -58.76 -17.76
CA ALA A 395 -17.54 -60.06 -18.08
C ALA A 395 -16.51 -61.20 -18.24
N GLN A 396 -15.23 -60.87 -18.50
CA GLN A 396 -14.13 -61.85 -18.53
C GLN A 396 -13.46 -62.06 -17.15
N GLY A 397 -14.05 -61.53 -16.07
CA GLY A 397 -13.57 -61.68 -14.69
C GLY A 397 -12.32 -60.87 -14.34
N ARG A 398 -11.82 -60.03 -15.26
CA ARG A 398 -10.63 -59.19 -15.04
C ARG A 398 -11.03 -57.89 -14.34
N SER A 399 -10.22 -57.45 -13.38
CA SER A 399 -10.36 -56.12 -12.79
C SER A 399 -10.14 -55.04 -13.84
N GLU A 400 -10.97 -54.01 -13.81
CA GLU A 400 -10.98 -52.88 -14.76
C GLU A 400 -11.61 -51.68 -14.05
N GLN A 401 -11.38 -50.45 -14.53
CA GLN A 401 -11.95 -49.24 -13.92
C GLN A 401 -13.10 -48.70 -14.79
N LEU A 402 -14.13 -48.14 -14.15
CA LEU A 402 -15.24 -47.47 -14.85
C LEU A 402 -15.19 -45.96 -14.65
N GLY A 403 -15.45 -45.22 -15.72
CA GLY A 403 -15.57 -43.77 -15.70
C GLY A 403 -16.89 -43.35 -16.32
N PHE A 404 -17.59 -42.40 -15.72
CA PHE A 404 -18.77 -41.80 -16.33
C PHE A 404 -18.55 -40.29 -16.42
N SER A 405 -18.60 -39.76 -17.64
CA SER A 405 -18.71 -38.32 -17.85
C SER A 405 -20.14 -37.92 -17.51
N ALA A 406 -20.28 -36.98 -16.58
CA ALA A 406 -21.55 -36.61 -15.97
C ALA A 406 -21.88 -35.14 -16.23
N PHE A 407 -23.16 -34.86 -16.49
CA PHE A 407 -23.69 -33.52 -16.66
C PHE A 407 -25.02 -33.42 -15.92
N PHE A 408 -25.12 -32.51 -14.97
CA PHE A 408 -26.24 -32.38 -14.05
C PHE A 408 -26.94 -31.03 -14.23
N VAL A 409 -28.27 -31.06 -14.25
CA VAL A 409 -29.10 -29.84 -14.23
C VAL A 409 -30.12 -29.95 -13.08
N PRO A 410 -30.25 -28.95 -12.19
CA PRO A 410 -31.21 -28.99 -11.09
C PRO A 410 -32.65 -28.69 -11.54
N THR A 411 -32.84 -27.87 -12.59
CA THR A 411 -34.13 -27.71 -13.29
C THR A 411 -33.93 -27.88 -14.80
N PHE A 412 -34.38 -29.01 -15.35
CA PHE A 412 -34.31 -29.31 -16.80
C PHE A 412 -35.49 -28.69 -17.59
N ALA A 413 -35.27 -28.35 -18.86
CA ALA A 413 -36.32 -27.82 -19.76
C ALA A 413 -37.35 -28.87 -20.23
N GLY A 414 -37.04 -30.17 -20.06
CA GLY A 414 -37.83 -31.29 -20.57
C GLY A 414 -37.34 -31.84 -21.91
N ALA A 415 -37.69 -33.10 -22.19
CA ALA A 415 -37.26 -33.78 -23.42
C ALA A 415 -37.77 -33.06 -24.68
N GLY A 416 -36.88 -32.87 -25.66
CA GLY A 416 -37.20 -32.17 -26.91
C GLY A 416 -37.31 -30.63 -26.81
N LYS A 417 -37.21 -30.05 -25.61
CA LYS A 417 -37.41 -28.60 -25.37
C LYS A 417 -36.11 -27.80 -25.16
N GLY A 418 -34.95 -28.44 -25.21
CA GLY A 418 -33.67 -27.74 -25.08
C GLY A 418 -32.45 -28.67 -25.04
N THR A 419 -31.29 -28.03 -24.96
CA THR A 419 -30.00 -28.64 -24.60
C THR A 419 -29.96 -28.98 -23.10
N MET A 420 -28.90 -29.62 -22.61
CA MET A 420 -28.72 -29.99 -21.19
C MET A 420 -28.36 -28.79 -20.28
N PHE A 421 -28.98 -27.62 -20.47
CA PHE A 421 -28.76 -26.44 -19.63
C PHE A 421 -29.95 -26.19 -18.71
N SER A 422 -29.65 -25.77 -17.48
CA SER A 422 -30.68 -25.58 -16.46
C SER A 422 -31.44 -24.27 -16.67
N GLN A 423 -32.75 -24.33 -16.40
CA GLN A 423 -33.66 -23.19 -16.55
C GLN A 423 -33.81 -22.37 -15.26
N PHE A 424 -33.36 -22.92 -14.12
CA PHE A 424 -33.45 -22.30 -12.80
C PHE A 424 -32.50 -23.02 -11.81
N PRO A 425 -31.76 -22.31 -10.95
CA PRO A 425 -30.73 -22.91 -10.09
C PRO A 425 -31.25 -23.74 -8.91
N ALA A 426 -32.54 -23.67 -8.58
CA ALA A 426 -33.14 -24.55 -7.59
C ALA A 426 -33.40 -25.96 -8.16
N LEU A 427 -33.52 -26.95 -7.27
CA LEU A 427 -33.69 -28.36 -7.57
C LEU A 427 -35.14 -28.74 -7.95
N ASP A 428 -35.76 -28.02 -8.90
CA ASP A 428 -37.19 -28.18 -9.22
C ASP A 428 -37.47 -29.35 -10.19
N PHE A 429 -36.53 -29.73 -11.07
CA PHE A 429 -36.66 -30.88 -11.97
C PHE A 429 -35.29 -31.44 -12.37
N PRO A 430 -34.61 -32.20 -11.47
CA PRO A 430 -33.24 -32.64 -11.67
C PRO A 430 -33.09 -33.75 -12.72
N VAL A 431 -32.05 -33.64 -13.55
CA VAL A 431 -31.66 -34.69 -14.51
C VAL A 431 -30.14 -34.87 -14.50
N LEU A 432 -29.70 -36.13 -14.41
CA LEU A 432 -28.31 -36.53 -14.55
C LEU A 432 -28.09 -37.19 -15.92
N ALA A 433 -27.37 -36.51 -16.82
CA ALA A 433 -26.89 -37.09 -18.06
C ALA A 433 -25.55 -37.80 -17.84
N LEU A 434 -25.40 -39.00 -18.41
CA LEU A 434 -24.24 -39.86 -18.25
C LEU A 434 -23.77 -40.43 -19.59
N SER A 435 -22.44 -40.51 -19.77
CA SER A 435 -21.80 -41.30 -20.84
C SER A 435 -20.72 -42.19 -20.20
N GLY A 436 -20.84 -43.50 -20.38
CA GLY A 436 -19.98 -44.49 -19.71
C GLY A 436 -18.73 -44.86 -20.50
N PHE A 437 -17.66 -45.16 -19.77
CA PHE A 437 -16.36 -45.61 -20.25
C PHE A 437 -15.80 -46.73 -19.35
N HIS A 438 -14.95 -47.58 -19.90
CA HIS A 438 -14.22 -48.63 -19.17
C HIS A 438 -12.75 -48.67 -19.60
N GLY A 439 -11.84 -49.09 -18.71
CA GLY A 439 -10.42 -49.24 -19.02
C GLY A 439 -9.54 -48.88 -17.84
N SER A 440 -8.58 -47.97 -18.05
CA SER A 440 -7.78 -47.36 -16.99
C SER A 440 -8.12 -45.88 -16.85
N LEU A 441 -8.42 -45.44 -15.62
CA LEU A 441 -8.58 -44.03 -15.26
C LEU A 441 -7.22 -43.33 -15.06
N GLY A 442 -6.10 -44.04 -15.20
CA GLY A 442 -4.76 -43.52 -14.95
C GLY A 442 -4.41 -43.29 -13.47
N VAL A 443 -5.38 -43.41 -12.54
CA VAL A 443 -5.18 -43.11 -11.10
C VAL A 443 -4.07 -43.94 -10.44
N ASN A 444 -3.85 -45.17 -10.92
CA ASN A 444 -2.81 -46.07 -10.40
C ASN A 444 -1.37 -45.69 -10.84
N SER A 445 -1.19 -44.61 -11.60
CA SER A 445 0.13 -44.14 -12.06
C SER A 445 0.88 -43.26 -11.06
N GLY A 446 0.19 -42.77 -10.00
CA GLY A 446 0.73 -41.78 -9.08
C GLY A 446 0.81 -40.35 -9.65
N ILE A 447 0.39 -40.12 -10.90
CA ILE A 447 0.34 -38.79 -11.52
C ILE A 447 -0.94 -38.05 -11.06
N PRO A 448 -0.84 -36.83 -10.48
CA PRO A 448 -2.01 -36.02 -10.14
C PRO A 448 -2.90 -35.74 -11.36
N GLN A 449 -4.22 -35.84 -11.18
CA GLN A 449 -5.20 -35.64 -12.25
C GLN A 449 -6.46 -34.94 -11.74
N ASN A 450 -7.15 -34.22 -12.63
CA ASN A 450 -8.41 -33.55 -12.32
C ASN A 450 -9.48 -34.57 -11.89
N VAL A 451 -10.02 -34.44 -10.67
CA VAL A 451 -11.07 -35.36 -10.16
C VAL A 451 -12.41 -35.18 -10.87
N TYR A 452 -12.73 -33.96 -11.30
CA TYR A 452 -14.02 -33.57 -11.90
C TYR A 452 -14.11 -33.87 -13.42
N GLN A 453 -13.03 -34.36 -14.04
CA GLN A 453 -12.99 -34.72 -15.46
C GLN A 453 -12.38 -36.12 -15.66
N LEU A 454 -12.76 -36.80 -16.73
CA LEU A 454 -12.14 -38.06 -17.14
C LEU A 454 -10.97 -37.78 -18.10
N ASP A 455 -9.80 -38.34 -17.83
CA ASP A 455 -8.86 -38.66 -18.90
C ASP A 455 -9.38 -39.89 -19.64
N THR A 456 -9.75 -39.72 -20.92
CA THR A 456 -10.25 -40.82 -21.75
C THR A 456 -9.15 -41.52 -22.57
N THR A 457 -7.88 -41.09 -22.46
CA THR A 457 -6.76 -41.56 -23.29
C THR A 457 -6.56 -43.07 -23.22
N ASN A 458 -6.73 -43.65 -22.03
CA ASN A 458 -6.60 -45.08 -21.77
C ASN A 458 -7.96 -45.76 -21.51
N MET A 459 -9.05 -45.15 -21.98
CA MET A 459 -10.41 -45.66 -21.82
C MET A 459 -11.10 -45.95 -23.16
N LYS A 460 -12.04 -46.90 -23.12
CA LYS A 460 -12.96 -47.23 -24.21
C LYS A 460 -14.36 -46.83 -23.80
N GLN A 461 -15.04 -46.08 -24.67
CA GLN A 461 -16.41 -45.65 -24.42
C GLN A 461 -17.38 -46.81 -24.67
N PHE A 462 -18.37 -46.99 -23.80
CA PHE A 462 -19.41 -48.01 -24.02
C PHE A 462 -20.21 -47.69 -25.28
N LYS A 463 -20.44 -48.73 -26.08
CA LYS A 463 -21.27 -48.69 -27.29
C LYS A 463 -22.40 -49.69 -27.21
N ASP A 464 -23.55 -49.35 -27.77
CA ASP A 464 -24.71 -50.23 -27.83
C ASP A 464 -24.56 -51.31 -28.93
N ALA A 465 -25.60 -52.12 -29.14
CA ALA A 465 -25.61 -53.17 -30.16
C ALA A 465 -25.58 -52.66 -31.62
N LYS A 466 -25.75 -51.35 -31.85
CA LYS A 466 -25.64 -50.68 -33.16
C LYS A 466 -24.28 -50.01 -33.37
N GLY A 467 -23.49 -49.88 -32.30
CA GLY A 467 -22.21 -49.16 -32.29
C GLY A 467 -22.31 -47.69 -31.89
N ASP A 468 -23.51 -47.23 -31.50
CA ASP A 468 -23.78 -45.88 -31.02
C ASP A 468 -23.26 -45.71 -29.58
N ILE A 469 -22.87 -44.48 -29.23
CA ILE A 469 -22.34 -44.16 -27.90
C ILE A 469 -23.46 -44.26 -26.86
N VAL A 470 -23.28 -45.09 -25.82
CA VAL A 470 -24.29 -45.22 -24.77
C VAL A 470 -24.31 -43.97 -23.90
N LYS A 471 -25.37 -43.18 -24.06
CA LYS A 471 -25.70 -42.02 -23.24
C LYS A 471 -27.08 -42.19 -22.62
N ALA A 472 -27.20 -41.90 -21.33
CA ALA A 472 -28.47 -41.85 -20.63
C ALA A 472 -28.75 -40.43 -20.13
N ARG A 473 -30.03 -40.11 -19.95
CA ARG A 473 -30.51 -39.02 -19.09
C ARG A 473 -31.40 -39.68 -18.05
N LEU A 474 -31.03 -39.60 -16.79
CA LEU A 474 -31.70 -40.24 -15.68
C LEU A 474 -32.42 -39.20 -14.82
N LEU A 475 -33.66 -39.50 -14.47
CA LEU A 475 -34.38 -38.88 -13.35
C LEU A 475 -33.97 -39.57 -12.03
N PRO A 476 -34.23 -38.95 -10.85
CA PRO A 476 -33.87 -39.54 -9.56
C PRO A 476 -34.61 -40.87 -9.32
N GLY A 477 -33.84 -41.94 -9.12
CA GLY A 477 -34.31 -43.33 -9.03
C GLY A 477 -34.22 -44.14 -10.33
N GLU A 478 -33.82 -43.55 -11.47
CA GLU A 478 -33.64 -44.29 -12.73
C GLU A 478 -32.25 -44.94 -12.87
N THR A 479 -32.16 -45.96 -13.72
CA THR A 479 -30.94 -46.79 -13.87
C THR A 479 -30.53 -46.96 -15.33
N MET A 480 -29.30 -46.57 -15.65
CA MET A 480 -28.62 -46.85 -16.91
C MET A 480 -27.95 -48.24 -16.82
N LYS A 481 -28.41 -49.19 -17.65
CA LYS A 481 -27.74 -50.48 -17.81
C LYS A 481 -26.57 -50.35 -18.79
N LEU A 482 -25.46 -51.03 -18.50
CA LEU A 482 -24.27 -51.04 -19.36
C LEU A 482 -24.28 -52.25 -20.32
N PRO A 483 -23.81 -52.09 -21.58
CA PRO A 483 -23.76 -53.18 -22.57
C PRO A 483 -22.93 -54.38 -22.12
N GLY A 484 -23.13 -55.52 -22.78
CA GLY A 484 -22.28 -56.71 -22.62
C GLY A 484 -22.26 -57.32 -21.21
N GLY A 485 -23.26 -56.99 -20.37
CA GLY A 485 -23.30 -57.44 -18.97
C GLY A 485 -22.35 -56.66 -18.05
N ALA A 486 -21.87 -55.48 -18.44
CA ALA A 486 -20.96 -54.65 -17.64
C ALA A 486 -21.60 -53.97 -16.40
N GLY A 487 -22.79 -54.39 -15.99
CA GLY A 487 -23.49 -53.88 -14.81
C GLY A 487 -24.41 -52.68 -15.10
N SER A 488 -24.50 -51.74 -14.15
CA SER A 488 -25.40 -50.59 -14.24
C SER A 488 -25.02 -49.45 -13.31
N ILE A 489 -25.40 -48.22 -13.66
CA ILE A 489 -25.37 -47.06 -12.76
C ILE A 489 -26.79 -46.54 -12.51
N THR A 490 -27.14 -46.38 -11.24
CA THR A 490 -28.39 -45.81 -10.77
C THR A 490 -28.13 -44.38 -10.29
N PHE A 491 -28.95 -43.44 -10.73
CA PHE A 491 -29.07 -42.13 -10.08
C PHE A 491 -30.05 -42.33 -8.92
N GLU A 492 -29.60 -42.17 -7.68
CA GLU A 492 -30.47 -42.37 -6.52
C GLU A 492 -31.47 -41.21 -6.36
N LYS A 493 -32.42 -41.36 -5.44
CA LYS A 493 -33.37 -40.29 -5.10
C LYS A 493 -32.79 -39.22 -4.19
N ASP A 494 -31.65 -39.50 -3.56
CA ASP A 494 -30.95 -38.56 -2.70
C ASP A 494 -30.01 -37.66 -3.53
N ILE A 495 -30.05 -36.37 -3.25
CA ILE A 495 -29.26 -35.33 -3.92
C ILE A 495 -28.82 -34.37 -2.83
N LYS A 496 -27.54 -34.47 -2.45
CA LYS A 496 -26.94 -33.56 -1.48
C LYS A 496 -26.60 -32.24 -2.16
N GLU A 497 -26.54 -31.17 -1.38
CA GLU A 497 -25.79 -29.97 -1.76
C GLU A 497 -24.31 -30.12 -1.35
N TRP A 498 -23.45 -29.27 -1.90
CA TRP A 498 -22.08 -29.09 -1.47
C TRP A 498 -21.77 -27.60 -1.34
N ALA A 499 -20.85 -27.25 -0.43
CA ALA A 499 -20.39 -25.90 -0.21
C ALA A 499 -18.87 -25.80 -0.42
N GLY A 500 -18.43 -24.80 -1.17
CA GLY A 500 -17.03 -24.44 -1.33
C GLY A 500 -16.64 -23.41 -0.27
N PHE A 501 -15.60 -23.73 0.49
CA PHE A 501 -15.06 -22.89 1.54
C PHE A 501 -13.65 -22.42 1.18
N GLN A 502 -13.39 -21.14 1.40
CA GLN A 502 -12.03 -20.59 1.38
C GLN A 502 -11.60 -20.27 2.81
N VAL A 503 -10.53 -20.92 3.26
CA VAL A 503 -9.88 -20.63 4.54
C VAL A 503 -8.74 -19.65 4.27
N THR A 504 -8.75 -18.50 4.92
CA THR A 504 -7.67 -17.50 4.84
C THR A 504 -7.08 -17.22 6.21
N GLN A 505 -5.77 -17.01 6.27
CA GLN A 505 -5.06 -16.50 7.44
C GLN A 505 -4.27 -15.26 7.03
N GLN A 506 -4.55 -14.13 7.68
CA GLN A 506 -4.01 -12.82 7.29
C GLN A 506 -3.54 -12.04 8.53
N PRO A 507 -2.36 -12.41 9.08
CA PRO A 507 -1.76 -11.70 10.21
C PRO A 507 -1.41 -10.26 9.82
N GLY A 508 -1.14 -9.41 10.81
CA GLY A 508 -0.79 -8.00 10.58
C GLY A 508 -1.97 -7.09 10.19
N SER A 509 -3.13 -7.61 9.77
CA SER A 509 -4.30 -6.81 9.37
C SER A 509 -4.76 -5.80 10.43
N VAL A 510 -4.70 -6.13 11.71
CA VAL A 510 -4.97 -5.19 12.83
C VAL A 510 -3.91 -4.09 12.92
N TRP A 511 -2.63 -4.43 12.73
CA TRP A 511 -1.53 -3.44 12.73
C TRP A 511 -1.60 -2.49 11.53
N ALA A 512 -2.03 -2.97 10.36
CA ALA A 512 -2.29 -2.14 9.21
C ALA A 512 -3.44 -1.15 9.47
N LEU A 513 -4.52 -1.59 10.15
CA LEU A 513 -5.63 -0.72 10.56
C LEU A 513 -5.20 0.35 11.58
N VAL A 514 -4.43 -0.03 12.61
CA VAL A 514 -3.84 0.91 13.58
C VAL A 514 -2.91 1.91 12.88
N GLY A 515 -2.10 1.45 11.93
CA GLY A 515 -1.29 2.29 11.06
C GLY A 515 -2.13 3.28 10.23
N ALA A 516 -3.20 2.82 9.59
CA ALA A 516 -4.08 3.69 8.81
C ALA A 516 -4.72 4.80 9.66
N PHE A 517 -5.26 4.49 10.85
CA PHE A 517 -5.79 5.50 11.76
C PHE A 517 -4.69 6.47 12.25
N ALA A 518 -3.53 5.95 12.66
CA ALA A 518 -2.41 6.80 13.10
C ALA A 518 -1.91 7.72 11.97
N ALA A 519 -1.92 7.26 10.71
CA ALA A 519 -1.59 8.08 9.56
C ALA A 519 -2.61 9.22 9.35
N ILE A 520 -3.91 8.92 9.41
CA ILE A 520 -4.98 9.92 9.26
C ILE A 520 -4.88 10.99 10.37
N PHE A 521 -4.82 10.59 11.64
CA PHE A 521 -4.71 11.54 12.76
C PHE A 521 -3.37 12.29 12.79
N GLY A 522 -2.27 11.62 12.41
CA GLY A 522 -0.96 12.23 12.26
C GLY A 522 -0.94 13.31 11.17
N LEU A 523 -1.52 13.03 10.00
CA LEU A 523 -1.66 13.99 8.91
C LEU A 523 -2.56 15.16 9.29
N ALA A 524 -3.72 14.91 9.91
CA ALA A 524 -4.61 15.96 10.41
C ALA A 524 -3.89 16.87 11.43
N GLY A 525 -3.17 16.28 12.41
CA GLY A 525 -2.35 17.04 13.36
C GLY A 525 -1.22 17.82 12.69
N SER A 526 -0.59 17.25 11.66
CA SER A 526 0.46 17.90 10.86
C SER A 526 -0.05 19.10 10.07
N LEU A 527 -1.28 19.05 9.55
CA LEU A 527 -1.86 20.10 8.73
C LEU A 527 -2.50 21.21 9.59
N PHE A 528 -3.48 20.85 10.43
CA PHE A 528 -4.33 21.81 11.15
C PHE A 528 -3.64 22.48 12.34
N ILE A 529 -2.65 21.84 12.97
CA ILE A 529 -1.93 22.46 14.10
C ILE A 529 -0.83 23.37 13.55
N GLN A 530 -0.91 24.66 13.83
CA GLN A 530 0.13 25.63 13.45
C GLN A 530 1.17 25.79 14.58
N ARG A 531 2.46 25.62 14.23
CA ARG A 531 3.59 25.99 15.11
C ARG A 531 3.81 27.50 15.01
N ARG A 532 3.77 28.18 16.15
CA ARG A 532 3.91 29.63 16.27
C ARG A 532 4.89 30.01 17.38
N ARG A 533 5.68 31.05 17.11
CA ARG A 533 6.58 31.70 18.06
C ARG A 533 6.14 33.14 18.28
N VAL A 534 6.29 33.59 19.51
CA VAL A 534 6.10 34.99 19.91
C VAL A 534 7.31 35.41 20.72
N TRP A 535 7.80 36.61 20.44
CA TRP A 535 8.85 37.26 21.24
C TRP A 535 8.34 38.59 21.75
N VAL A 536 8.70 38.93 22.99
CA VAL A 536 8.43 40.24 23.60
C VAL A 536 9.74 40.77 24.14
N ARG A 537 10.35 41.74 23.45
CA ARG A 537 11.54 42.46 23.94
C ARG A 537 11.09 43.70 24.68
N ALA A 538 11.76 43.99 25.79
CA ALA A 538 11.63 45.26 26.50
C ALA A 538 13.04 45.82 26.74
N THR A 539 13.25 47.08 26.33
CA THR A 539 14.55 47.76 26.45
C THR A 539 14.34 49.25 26.70
N THR A 540 15.10 49.81 27.63
CA THR A 540 15.24 51.26 27.84
C THR A 540 15.66 51.94 26.54
N GLY A 541 14.92 52.96 26.11
CA GLY A 541 15.29 53.82 24.98
C GLY A 541 16.44 54.78 25.32
N ALA A 542 16.97 55.46 24.31
CA ALA A 542 17.99 56.50 24.50
C ALA A 542 17.50 57.70 25.33
N ASP A 543 16.18 57.87 25.41
CA ASP A 543 15.42 58.85 26.19
C ASP A 543 14.93 58.30 27.55
N GLY A 544 15.40 57.12 27.98
CA GLY A 544 15.07 56.52 29.28
C GLY A 544 13.74 55.76 29.36
N VAL A 545 12.78 56.02 28.47
CA VAL A 545 11.48 55.33 28.44
C VAL A 545 11.60 53.92 27.87
N THR A 546 10.88 52.93 28.43
CA THR A 546 10.92 51.55 27.94
C THR A 546 10.22 51.42 26.59
N VAL A 547 10.95 50.90 25.60
CA VAL A 547 10.40 50.45 24.31
C VAL A 547 10.06 48.97 24.41
N VAL A 548 8.83 48.62 24.04
CA VAL A 548 8.37 47.23 23.91
C VAL A 548 8.28 46.87 22.43
N GLU A 549 8.92 45.78 22.01
CA GLU A 549 8.72 45.15 20.70
C GLU A 549 8.05 43.79 20.91
N MET A 550 6.85 43.58 20.37
CA MET A 550 6.21 42.26 20.30
C MET A 550 6.19 41.79 18.84
N ALA A 551 6.56 40.53 18.58
CA ALA A 551 6.55 39.97 17.23
C ALA A 551 6.18 38.50 17.18
N GLY A 552 5.49 38.10 16.11
CA GLY A 552 5.00 36.75 15.86
C GLY A 552 5.59 36.13 14.59
N LEU A 553 5.89 34.83 14.65
CA LEU A 553 6.28 34.04 13.47
C LEU A 553 5.57 32.68 13.47
N GLY A 554 4.75 32.46 12.45
CA GLY A 554 4.22 31.16 12.06
C GLY A 554 4.94 30.64 10.80
N ARG A 555 4.98 29.33 10.60
CA ARG A 555 5.58 28.71 9.39
C ARG A 555 4.61 28.63 8.19
N SER A 556 3.55 29.42 8.24
CA SER A 556 2.47 29.54 7.26
C SER A 556 1.80 30.90 7.48
N GLU A 557 1.56 31.65 6.42
CA GLU A 557 0.90 32.96 6.47
C GLU A 557 -0.60 32.77 6.71
N SER A 558 -0.95 32.56 7.98
CA SER A 558 -2.34 32.48 8.42
C SER A 558 -2.77 33.86 8.94
N ALA A 559 -3.89 34.38 8.43
CA ALA A 559 -4.48 35.64 8.88
C ALA A 559 -4.71 35.70 10.41
N LYS A 560 -4.82 34.54 11.06
CA LYS A 560 -4.96 34.40 12.51
C LYS A 560 -3.70 34.70 13.33
N LEU A 561 -2.52 34.83 12.69
CA LEU A 561 -1.28 35.14 13.40
C LEU A 561 -1.20 36.63 13.81
N PRO A 562 -1.50 37.61 12.92
CA PRO A 562 -1.73 39.01 13.35
C PRO A 562 -2.82 39.14 14.41
N GLU A 563 -3.95 38.43 14.27
CA GLU A 563 -5.04 38.43 15.26
C GLU A 563 -4.56 37.94 16.64
N GLU A 564 -3.98 36.74 16.74
CA GLU A 564 -3.47 36.21 18.03
C GLU A 564 -2.31 37.06 18.58
N LEU A 565 -1.54 37.75 17.75
CA LEU A 565 -0.53 38.69 18.22
C LEU A 565 -1.14 39.98 18.76
N GLY A 566 -2.20 40.52 18.15
CA GLY A 566 -2.96 41.67 18.67
C GLY A 566 -3.61 41.35 20.02
N ASP A 567 -4.24 40.17 20.12
CA ASP A 567 -4.81 39.59 21.35
C ASP A 567 -3.77 39.49 22.49
N LEU A 568 -2.52 39.15 22.15
CA LEU A 568 -1.41 39.07 23.09
C LEU A 568 -0.81 40.44 23.41
N ALA A 569 -0.71 41.33 22.43
CA ALA A 569 -0.21 42.69 22.60
C ALA A 569 -1.11 43.48 23.56
N ALA A 570 -2.43 43.41 23.37
CA ALA A 570 -3.42 44.02 24.27
C ALA A 570 -3.27 43.52 25.73
N LEU A 571 -3.10 42.21 25.94
CA LEU A 571 -2.93 41.62 27.28
C LEU A 571 -1.58 41.95 27.96
N VAL A 572 -0.55 42.31 27.20
CA VAL A 572 0.72 42.81 27.76
C VAL A 572 0.64 44.32 27.97
N HIS A 573 -0.02 45.06 27.06
CA HIS A 573 -0.29 46.49 27.16
C HIS A 573 -1.15 46.85 28.37
N GLU A 574 -2.17 46.05 28.70
CA GLU A 574 -2.97 46.15 29.94
C GLU A 574 -2.09 46.22 31.22
N ARG A 575 -0.91 45.58 31.19
CA ARG A 575 0.04 45.49 32.31
C ARG A 575 1.27 46.39 32.16
N ALA A 576 1.40 47.05 31.02
CA ALA A 576 2.51 47.92 30.65
C ALA A 576 2.00 48.95 29.62
N PRO A 577 1.09 49.87 30.02
CA PRO A 577 0.33 50.68 29.08
C PRO A 577 1.22 51.66 28.32
N THR A 578 0.74 52.15 27.18
CA THR A 578 1.41 53.25 26.47
C THR A 578 1.51 54.45 27.41
N ARG A 579 2.71 55.03 27.51
CA ARG A 579 2.95 56.32 28.15
C ARG A 579 1.96 57.34 27.60
N THR A 580 1.04 57.81 28.43
CA THR A 580 0.19 58.95 28.13
C THR A 580 0.97 60.21 28.46
N ASP A 581 1.28 61.06 27.47
CA ASP A 581 1.97 62.33 27.70
C ASP A 581 1.04 63.39 28.31
N ALA A 582 0.61 63.13 29.56
CA ALA A 582 -0.13 64.06 30.39
C ALA A 582 0.63 65.39 30.58
N ALA A 583 1.96 65.37 30.51
CA ALA A 583 2.79 66.57 30.47
C ALA A 583 2.57 67.42 29.21
N ALA A 584 2.39 66.79 28.03
CA ALA A 584 2.11 67.51 26.78
C ALA A 584 0.66 68.02 26.73
N ALA A 585 -0.30 67.23 27.23
CA ALA A 585 -1.69 67.67 27.40
C ALA A 585 -1.81 68.84 28.40
N ALA A 586 -1.09 68.80 29.52
CA ALA A 586 -1.04 69.90 30.47
C ALA A 586 -0.35 71.15 29.90
N ALA A 587 0.72 70.99 29.12
CA ALA A 587 1.36 72.11 28.43
C ALA A 587 0.45 72.76 27.37
N ALA A 588 -0.30 71.96 26.61
CA ALA A 588 -1.28 72.46 25.65
C ALA A 588 -2.47 73.18 26.33
N ALA A 589 -2.96 72.65 27.45
CA ALA A 589 -3.99 73.29 28.25
C ALA A 589 -3.50 74.61 28.89
N ALA A 590 -2.26 74.66 29.37
CA ALA A 590 -1.65 75.87 29.91
C ALA A 590 -1.43 76.93 28.82
N ALA A 591 -1.04 76.54 27.60
CA ALA A 591 -0.93 77.45 26.46
C ALA A 591 -2.30 78.04 26.07
N ALA A 592 -3.36 77.21 25.99
CA ALA A 592 -4.71 77.68 25.70
C ALA A 592 -5.26 78.62 26.80
N ALA A 593 -4.90 78.39 28.07
CA ALA A 593 -5.30 79.29 29.17
C ALA A 593 -4.56 80.63 29.12
N ALA A 594 -3.31 80.66 28.63
CA ALA A 594 -2.55 81.88 28.43
C ALA A 594 -3.11 82.74 27.27
N ASP A 595 -3.52 82.10 26.17
CA ASP A 595 -4.13 82.76 25.00
C ASP A 595 -5.47 83.43 25.39
N ALA A 596 -6.31 82.72 26.15
CA ALA A 596 -7.58 83.27 26.66
C ALA A 596 -7.38 84.50 27.57
N SER A 597 -6.27 84.55 28.32
CA SER A 597 -5.94 85.69 29.21
C SER A 597 -5.48 86.95 28.47
N ALA A 598 -5.22 86.88 27.16
CA ALA A 598 -4.81 88.02 26.34
C ALA A 598 -5.98 88.69 25.58
N ALA A 599 -7.17 88.09 25.60
CA ALA A 599 -8.30 88.50 24.76
C ALA A 599 -9.34 89.41 25.46
N GLU A 600 -9.22 89.66 26.77
CA GLU A 600 -10.19 90.49 27.53
C GLU A 600 -9.79 91.97 27.70
N THR A 601 -8.65 92.42 27.13
CA THR A 601 -8.11 93.78 27.38
C THR A 601 -8.37 94.83 26.30
N ASP A 602 -8.76 94.45 25.07
CA ASP A 602 -9.02 95.39 23.98
C ASP A 602 -10.50 95.38 23.54
N LEU A 603 -11.32 96.16 24.26
CA LEU A 603 -12.69 96.52 23.89
C LEU A 603 -12.87 98.04 23.90
N ASP A 604 -12.61 98.69 22.76
CA ASP A 604 -13.17 100.01 22.41
C ASP A 604 -12.93 100.35 20.92
N ALA A 605 -13.68 101.34 20.40
CA ALA A 605 -13.57 101.98 19.06
C ALA A 605 -14.08 101.24 17.79
N ASP A 606 -15.41 101.27 17.61
CA ASP A 606 -16.17 101.74 16.42
C ASP A 606 -15.88 101.33 14.95
N ALA A 607 -16.98 100.96 14.26
CA ALA A 607 -17.42 101.30 12.88
C ALA A 607 -16.50 101.02 11.64
N GLU A 608 -17.00 100.62 10.46
CA GLU A 608 -18.35 100.27 9.96
C GLU A 608 -18.20 99.23 8.80
N PRO A 609 -19.26 98.55 8.32
CA PRO A 609 -19.15 97.40 7.42
C PRO A 609 -19.11 97.75 5.93
N SER A 610 -18.50 96.88 5.12
CA SER A 610 -18.72 96.84 3.67
C SER A 610 -18.92 95.40 3.18
N VAL A 611 -19.96 95.19 2.35
CA VAL A 611 -20.30 93.90 1.72
C VAL A 611 -20.50 94.13 0.23
N PRO A 612 -19.70 93.44 -0.59
CA PRO A 612 -20.25 92.61 -1.66
C PRO A 612 -19.46 91.30 -1.81
N ALA A 613 -19.87 90.29 -2.58
CA ALA A 613 -21.16 89.78 -3.07
C ALA A 613 -20.84 88.39 -3.71
N ALA A 614 -21.83 87.54 -3.98
CA ALA A 614 -21.56 86.15 -4.39
C ALA A 614 -21.81 85.85 -5.87
N GLU A 615 -20.80 85.30 -6.55
CA GLU A 615 -20.82 84.47 -7.78
C GLU A 615 -19.46 83.70 -7.84
N GLY A 616 -19.29 82.54 -8.48
CA GLY A 616 -20.29 81.68 -9.12
C GLY A 616 -19.64 80.54 -9.93
N ALA A 617 -20.18 79.32 -9.74
CA ALA A 617 -20.22 78.18 -10.67
C ALA A 617 -18.95 77.47 -11.21
N GLU A 618 -19.14 76.15 -11.48
CA GLU A 618 -18.29 75.20 -12.22
C GLU A 618 -16.88 74.87 -11.63
N LYS A 619 -16.40 73.62 -11.70
CA LYS A 619 -16.87 72.42 -12.42
C LYS A 619 -16.57 71.13 -11.68
#